data_AF-A0A3N5G240-F1
#
_entry.id   AF-A0A3N5G240-F1
#
_cell.length_a   1.000
_cell.length_b   1.000
_cell.length_c   1.000
_cell.angle_alpha   90.00
_cell.angle_beta   90.00
_cell.angle_gamma   90.00
#
_symmetry.space_group_name_H-M   'P 1'
#
loop_
_entity.id
_entity.type
_entity.pdbx_description
1 polymer ?
#
loop_
_entity_poly.entity_id
_entity_poly.type
_entity_poly.pdbx_seq_one_letter_code
_entity_poly.pdbx_strand_id
1 'polypeptide(L)'
;MSEYRPEDNNDFDPIHTILILVGILVTVFGQIQLYTTPINNAIAVPSAMWVSLAGVGIFAITLLFRFGPAGNRILSRFPKNPLALWIVFAFLLSALAAVASYLFEIYGLTNFIPVVSFWLLGSFCYVLAFVIHNNLQRDWKTWLRDNRQELSWLGLILLLGIAMRFYKLGALPRVINGDEARIGLFAQGTTEGLLANPFALWENIGALYLQAINFAISWLGASPFSLRLLPAIAGTLAILSTYLFSRQVAGKRAALITAMLLAFSHTHIHFSRTVAVSYIQGTWLIPLELYLLLSGLEKRSSWRAALGGVFLAFHMSIYISAQIIAGILLVYALVAA
;
A
#
# COMPACT_ATOMS: atom_id res chain seq x y z
N MET A 1 56.71 -2.92 0.70
CA MET A 1 55.53 -2.17 0.23
C MET A 1 54.33 -2.90 0.81
N SER A 2 53.84 -2.46 1.97
CA SER A 2 52.70 -3.07 2.65
C SER A 2 51.42 -2.62 1.96
N GLU A 3 50.64 -3.56 1.44
CA GLU A 3 49.30 -3.32 0.94
C GLU A 3 48.43 -2.73 2.05
N TYR A 4 48.10 -1.45 1.92
CA TYR A 4 47.04 -0.81 2.69
C TYR A 4 45.70 -1.32 2.15
N ARG A 5 45.13 -2.33 2.83
CA ARG A 5 43.69 -2.61 2.70
C ARG A 5 42.94 -1.50 3.43
N PRO A 6 42.02 -0.78 2.79
CA PRO A 6 41.11 0.07 3.54
C PRO A 6 40.28 -0.85 4.44
N GLU A 7 40.33 -0.60 5.76
CA GLU A 7 39.34 -1.15 6.69
C GLU A 7 37.97 -0.71 6.18
N ASP A 8 37.14 -1.71 5.85
CA ASP A 8 35.75 -1.52 5.48
C ASP A 8 35.00 -1.09 6.75
N ASN A 9 35.17 0.18 7.12
CA ASN A 9 34.75 0.76 8.40
C ASN A 9 33.26 1.12 8.38
N ASN A 10 32.44 0.21 7.87
CA ASN A 10 31.00 0.27 7.92
C ASN A 10 30.52 -0.78 8.94
N ASP A 11 30.97 -0.63 10.19
CA ASP A 11 30.47 -1.39 11.32
C ASP A 11 29.01 -0.96 11.57
N PHE A 12 28.09 -1.63 10.88
CA PHE A 12 26.66 -1.57 11.17
C PHE A 12 26.47 -2.08 12.59
N ASP A 13 26.38 -1.18 13.57
CA ASP A 13 25.97 -1.52 14.92
C ASP A 13 24.43 -1.61 14.96
N PRO A 14 23.85 -2.83 14.97
CA PRO A 14 22.40 -3.00 14.97
C PRO A 14 21.76 -2.38 16.21
N ILE A 15 22.54 -2.26 17.30
CA ILE A 15 22.09 -1.77 18.60
C ILE A 15 21.80 -0.27 18.53
N HIS A 16 22.76 0.52 18.02
CA HIS A 16 22.56 1.95 17.80
C HIS A 16 21.40 2.22 16.84
N THR A 17 21.29 1.40 15.80
CA THR A 17 20.19 1.51 14.83
C THR A 17 18.82 1.30 15.49
N ILE A 18 18.66 0.24 16.30
CA ILE A 18 17.40 -0.03 17.03
C ILE A 18 17.02 1.15 17.93
N LEU A 19 17.97 1.66 18.70
CA LEU A 19 17.69 2.71 19.68
C LEU A 19 17.38 4.06 19.03
N ILE A 20 18.01 4.37 17.88
CA ILE A 20 17.63 5.50 17.04
C ILE A 20 16.18 5.35 16.57
N LEU A 21 15.80 4.17 16.05
CA LEU A 21 14.44 3.92 15.57
C LEU A 21 13.41 4.00 16.71
N VAL A 22 13.74 3.48 17.89
CA VAL A 22 12.89 3.60 19.10
C VAL A 22 12.73 5.06 19.50
N GLY A 23 13.81 5.84 19.54
CA GLY A 23 13.74 7.27 19.85
C GLY A 23 12.81 8.02 18.90
N ILE A 24 12.94 7.77 17.59
CA ILE A 24 12.06 8.35 16.56
C ILE A 24 10.60 7.95 16.79
N LEU A 25 10.32 6.65 16.98
CA LEU A 25 8.95 6.16 17.17
C LEU A 25 8.30 6.74 18.44
N VAL A 26 9.04 6.84 19.54
CA VAL A 26 8.55 7.44 20.78
C VAL A 26 8.27 8.93 20.60
N THR A 27 9.15 9.66 19.90
CA THR A 27 8.91 11.08 19.58
C THR A 27 7.65 11.24 18.74
N VAL A 28 7.49 10.46 17.68
CA VAL A 28 6.32 10.53 16.80
C VAL A 28 5.04 10.16 17.57
N PHE A 29 5.08 9.13 18.42
CA PHE A 29 3.95 8.76 19.27
C PHE A 29 3.58 9.90 20.24
N GLY A 30 4.57 10.54 20.87
CA GLY A 30 4.34 11.72 21.70
C GLY A 30 3.73 12.88 20.94
N GLN A 31 4.09 13.09 19.67
CA GLN A 31 3.50 14.12 18.81
C GLN A 31 2.05 13.79 18.44
N ILE A 32 1.74 12.53 18.13
CA ILE A 32 0.35 12.07 17.92
C ILE A 32 -0.48 12.37 19.17
N GLN A 33 0.02 11.98 20.35
CA GLN A 33 -0.68 12.26 21.61
C GLN A 33 -0.89 13.75 21.82
N LEU A 34 0.12 14.57 21.57
CA LEU A 34 0.04 16.03 21.73
C LEU A 34 -1.01 16.62 20.79
N TYR A 35 -1.03 16.18 19.53
CA TYR A 35 -2.02 16.63 18.54
C TYR A 35 -3.45 16.19 18.89
N THR A 36 -3.61 15.04 19.54
CA THR A 36 -4.92 14.53 19.98
C THR A 36 -5.37 15.04 21.35
N THR A 37 -4.49 15.66 22.13
CA THR A 37 -4.81 16.12 23.49
C THR A 37 -5.66 17.40 23.42
N PRO A 38 -6.87 17.43 24.01
CA PRO A 38 -7.67 18.64 24.07
C PRO A 38 -6.94 19.77 24.81
N ILE A 39 -7.06 21.00 24.31
CA ILE A 39 -6.43 22.17 24.92
C ILE A 39 -7.08 22.43 26.29
N ASN A 40 -6.25 22.45 27.34
CA ASN A 40 -6.66 22.82 28.69
C ASN A 40 -5.81 24.01 29.16
N ASN A 41 -6.44 25.18 29.30
CA ASN A 41 -5.78 26.43 29.68
C ASN A 41 -5.17 26.41 31.10
N ALA A 42 -5.52 25.43 31.94
CA ALA A 42 -4.93 25.26 33.26
C ALA A 42 -3.59 24.50 33.24
N ILE A 43 -3.25 23.85 32.11
CA ILE A 43 -2.06 23.01 31.98
C ILE A 43 -1.08 23.71 31.04
N ALA A 44 0.02 24.24 31.59
CA ALA A 44 1.06 24.90 30.80
C ALA A 44 1.82 23.93 29.88
N VAL A 45 2.04 22.69 30.33
CA VAL A 45 2.78 21.66 29.58
C VAL A 45 1.98 20.36 29.59
N PRO A 46 1.39 19.95 28.45
CA PRO A 46 0.68 18.67 28.35
C PRO A 46 1.58 17.48 28.63
N SER A 47 1.04 16.43 29.25
CA SER A 47 1.80 15.20 29.57
C SER A 47 2.41 14.54 28.32
N ALA A 48 1.73 14.63 27.18
CA ALA A 48 2.20 14.15 25.87
C ALA A 48 3.52 14.80 25.41
N MET A 49 3.81 16.03 25.84
CA MET A 49 5.08 16.71 25.54
C MET A 49 6.27 15.97 26.17
N TRP A 50 6.10 15.42 27.38
CA TRP A 50 7.15 14.66 28.05
C TRP A 50 7.49 13.36 27.31
N VAL A 51 6.50 12.71 26.68
CA VAL A 51 6.72 11.53 25.83
C VAL A 51 7.56 11.91 24.61
N SER A 52 7.26 13.04 23.97
CA SER A 52 8.04 13.54 22.83
C SER A 52 9.50 13.84 23.23
N LEU A 53 9.68 14.53 24.36
CA LEU A 53 11.01 14.87 24.90
C LEU A 53 11.80 13.64 25.33
N ALA A 54 11.14 12.63 25.89
CA ALA A 54 11.78 11.36 26.21
C ALA A 54 12.32 10.67 24.94
N GLY A 55 11.55 10.65 23.85
CA GLY A 55 12.00 10.14 22.56
C GLY A 55 13.21 10.89 21.99
N VAL A 56 13.18 12.23 22.06
CA VAL A 56 14.32 13.08 21.64
C VAL A 56 15.54 12.81 22.50
N GLY A 57 15.35 12.63 23.82
CA GLY A 57 16.41 12.26 24.76
C GLY A 57 17.03 10.91 24.41
N ILE A 58 16.22 9.89 24.14
CA ILE A 58 16.69 8.56 23.69
C ILE A 58 17.52 8.69 22.40
N PHE A 59 17.01 9.43 21.42
CA PHE A 59 17.70 9.66 20.15
C PHE A 59 19.04 10.37 20.35
N ALA A 60 19.07 11.47 21.10
CA ALA A 60 20.28 12.26 21.37
C ALA A 60 21.32 11.46 22.18
N ILE A 61 20.89 10.75 23.24
CA ILE A 61 21.79 9.89 24.03
C ILE A 61 22.39 8.79 23.16
N THR A 62 21.60 8.19 22.28
CA THR A 62 22.07 7.13 21.37
C THR A 62 23.09 7.64 20.36
N LEU A 63 22.95 8.88 19.88
CA LEU A 63 23.92 9.50 18.96
C LEU A 63 25.22 9.92 19.67
N LEU A 64 25.11 10.40 20.92
CA LEU A 64 26.23 11.00 21.65
C LEU A 64 27.04 9.97 22.46
N PHE A 65 26.45 8.83 22.83
CA PHE A 65 27.09 7.84 23.70
C PHE A 65 27.11 6.45 23.05
N ARG A 66 28.24 5.75 23.23
CA ARG A 66 28.34 4.31 22.95
C ARG A 66 28.01 3.52 24.21
N PHE A 67 27.20 2.47 24.08
CA PHE A 67 26.75 1.67 25.22
C PHE A 67 27.89 0.86 25.83
N GLY A 68 27.94 0.82 27.16
CA GLY A 68 28.86 -0.02 27.92
C GLY A 68 28.47 -1.51 27.92
N PRO A 69 29.27 -2.37 28.58
CA PRO A 69 29.12 -3.83 28.53
C PRO A 69 27.75 -4.35 29.02
N ALA A 70 27.14 -3.66 29.99
CA ALA A 70 25.82 -4.02 30.52
C ALA A 70 24.69 -3.77 29.51
N GLY A 71 24.75 -2.65 28.76
CA GLY A 71 23.79 -2.34 27.70
C GLY A 71 23.89 -3.35 26.56
N ASN A 72 25.11 -3.68 26.14
CA ASN A 72 25.36 -4.68 25.11
C ASN A 72 24.84 -6.09 25.46
N ARG A 73 24.79 -6.44 26.75
CA ARG A 73 24.25 -7.73 27.23
C ARG A 73 22.72 -7.82 27.16
N ILE A 74 22.01 -6.71 27.33
CA ILE A 74 20.54 -6.66 27.15
C ILE A 74 20.21 -6.64 25.66
N LEU A 75 20.94 -5.81 24.90
CA LEU A 75 20.70 -5.58 23.47
C LEU A 75 21.11 -6.77 22.59
N SER A 76 22.01 -7.65 23.06
CA SER A 76 22.34 -8.91 22.38
C SER A 76 21.16 -9.89 22.26
N ARG A 77 20.07 -9.68 23.01
CA ARG A 77 18.83 -10.46 22.91
C ARG A 77 17.96 -10.07 21.72
N PHE A 78 18.22 -8.92 21.10
CA PHE A 78 17.44 -8.44 19.95
C PHE A 78 17.99 -9.01 18.63
N PRO A 79 17.15 -9.14 17.59
CA PRO A 79 17.59 -9.63 16.30
C PRO A 79 18.65 -8.69 15.73
N LYS A 80 19.87 -9.21 15.53
CA LYS A 80 20.93 -8.48 14.80
C LYS A 80 20.78 -8.57 13.29
N ASN A 81 19.83 -9.37 12.81
CA ASN A 81 19.56 -9.54 11.38
C ASN A 81 18.87 -8.26 10.84
N PRO A 82 19.47 -7.53 9.89
CA PRO A 82 18.89 -6.31 9.32
C PRO A 82 17.50 -6.56 8.73
N LEU A 83 17.23 -7.74 8.15
CA LEU A 83 15.90 -8.12 7.68
C LEU A 83 14.85 -8.05 8.80
N ALA A 84 15.14 -8.68 9.93
CA ALA A 84 14.21 -8.74 11.06
C ALA A 84 13.98 -7.34 11.67
N LEU A 85 15.02 -6.48 11.68
CA LEU A 85 14.89 -5.10 12.11
C LEU A 85 13.92 -4.30 11.23
N TRP A 86 14.03 -4.40 9.91
CA TRP A 86 13.12 -3.73 8.99
C TRP A 86 11.67 -4.23 9.12
N ILE A 87 11.47 -5.53 9.33
CA ILE A 87 10.14 -6.11 9.54
C ILE A 87 9.53 -5.61 10.85
N VAL A 88 10.30 -5.60 11.95
CA VAL A 88 9.83 -5.08 13.25
C VAL A 88 9.52 -3.59 13.13
N PHE A 89 10.38 -2.81 12.46
CA PHE A 89 10.13 -1.38 12.25
C PHE A 89 8.87 -1.12 11.43
N ALA A 90 8.67 -1.87 10.34
CA ALA A 90 7.45 -1.81 9.54
C ALA A 90 6.18 -2.16 10.34
N PHE A 91 6.28 -3.18 11.20
CA PHE A 91 5.20 -3.55 12.12
C PHE A 91 4.90 -2.42 13.11
N LEU A 92 5.91 -1.83 13.74
CA LEU A 92 5.74 -0.72 14.68
C LEU A 92 5.11 0.51 14.02
N LEU A 93 5.52 0.86 12.80
CA LEU A 93 4.89 1.94 12.02
C LEU A 93 3.42 1.64 11.71
N SER A 94 3.10 0.38 11.37
CA SER A 94 1.72 -0.05 11.10
C SER A 94 0.86 -0.02 12.37
N ALA A 95 1.41 -0.45 13.50
CA ALA A 95 0.76 -0.36 14.81
C ALA A 95 0.55 1.11 15.23
N LEU A 96 1.54 1.97 14.99
CA LEU A 96 1.44 3.40 15.26
C LEU A 96 0.36 4.05 14.39
N ALA A 97 0.27 3.68 13.11
CA ALA A 97 -0.80 4.11 12.23
C ALA A 97 -2.17 3.67 12.76
N ALA A 98 -2.33 2.40 13.17
CA ALA A 98 -3.59 1.92 13.74
C ALA A 98 -3.99 2.67 15.02
N VAL A 99 -3.05 2.89 15.94
CA VAL A 99 -3.29 3.66 17.17
C VAL A 99 -3.63 5.11 16.86
N ALA A 100 -2.88 5.76 15.96
CA ALA A 100 -3.15 7.13 15.55
C ALA A 100 -4.53 7.25 14.88
N SER A 101 -4.90 6.30 14.01
CA SER A 101 -6.23 6.26 13.38
C SER A 101 -7.34 6.21 14.41
N TYR A 102 -7.21 5.32 15.41
CA TYR A 102 -8.18 5.17 16.49
C TYR A 102 -8.30 6.44 17.36
N LEU A 103 -7.17 7.03 17.74
CA LEU A 103 -7.17 8.27 18.52
C LEU A 103 -7.78 9.43 17.73
N PHE A 104 -7.43 9.56 16.44
CA PHE A 104 -7.94 10.63 15.59
C PHE A 104 -9.45 10.53 15.46
N GLU A 105 -9.98 9.33 15.29
CA GLU A 105 -11.43 9.09 15.22
C GLU A 105 -12.14 9.45 16.54
N ILE A 106 -11.63 9.01 17.69
CA ILE A 106 -12.25 9.31 19.00
C ILE A 106 -12.22 10.81 19.34
N TYR A 107 -11.14 11.50 18.97
CA TYR A 107 -11.00 12.94 19.22
C TYR A 107 -11.57 13.80 18.08
N GLY A 108 -12.23 13.20 17.08
CA GLY A 108 -12.91 13.93 16.01
C GLY A 108 -11.97 14.68 15.06
N LEU A 109 -10.71 14.25 14.94
CA LEU A 109 -9.74 14.81 14.01
C LEU A 109 -10.02 14.27 12.59
N THR A 110 -9.94 15.15 11.60
CA THR A 110 -10.24 14.81 10.19
C THR A 110 -9.01 14.73 9.29
N ASN A 111 -7.85 15.20 9.76
CA ASN A 111 -6.61 15.16 8.99
C ASN A 111 -5.83 13.86 9.24
N PHE A 112 -6.13 12.82 8.48
CA PHE A 112 -5.47 11.50 8.57
C PHE A 112 -4.16 11.38 7.77
N ILE A 113 -3.61 12.47 7.20
CA ILE A 113 -2.35 12.44 6.44
C ILE A 113 -1.21 11.75 7.23
N PRO A 114 -1.00 12.03 8.54
CA PRO A 114 0.05 11.35 9.31
C PRO A 114 -0.18 9.84 9.38
N VAL A 115 -1.43 9.40 9.58
CA VAL A 115 -1.83 7.99 9.67
C VAL A 115 -1.49 7.26 8.38
N VAL A 116 -1.93 7.80 7.23
CA VAL A 116 -1.64 7.23 5.91
C VAL A 116 -0.14 7.21 5.64
N SER A 117 0.58 8.26 6.05
CA SER A 117 2.03 8.35 5.87
C SER A 117 2.78 7.24 6.63
N PHE A 118 2.41 6.98 7.89
CA PHE A 118 3.01 5.88 8.67
C PHE A 118 2.67 4.51 8.09
N TRP A 119 1.44 4.32 7.63
CA TRP A 119 1.01 3.08 7.00
C TRP A 119 1.76 2.81 5.68
N LEU A 120 1.91 3.82 4.82
CA LEU A 120 2.67 3.72 3.58
C LEU A 120 4.17 3.52 3.83
N LEU A 121 4.75 4.23 4.80
CA LEU A 121 6.14 4.05 5.18
C LEU A 121 6.39 2.65 5.75
N GLY A 122 5.49 2.15 6.61
CA GLY A 122 5.55 0.78 7.12
C GLY A 122 5.49 -0.26 6.00
N SER A 123 4.56 -0.09 5.06
CA SER A 123 4.43 -0.95 3.87
C SER A 123 5.70 -0.93 3.00
N PHE A 124 6.28 0.26 2.80
CA PHE A 124 7.54 0.41 2.07
C PHE A 124 8.70 -0.27 2.78
N CYS A 125 8.88 -0.03 4.09
CA CYS A 125 9.91 -0.68 4.90
C CYS A 125 9.77 -2.21 4.89
N TYR A 126 8.54 -2.73 4.94
CA TYR A 126 8.26 -4.16 4.86
C TYR A 126 8.75 -4.76 3.54
N VAL A 127 8.39 -4.16 2.40
CA VAL A 127 8.84 -4.65 1.08
C VAL A 127 10.35 -4.49 0.93
N LEU A 128 10.91 -3.35 1.36
CA LEU A 128 12.33 -3.05 1.29
C LEU A 128 13.18 -4.09 2.03
N ALA A 129 12.70 -4.57 3.18
CA ALA A 129 13.33 -5.64 3.96
C ALA A 129 13.69 -6.85 3.06
N PHE A 130 12.80 -7.22 2.14
CA PHE A 130 13.00 -8.35 1.24
C PHE A 130 13.66 -7.98 -0.09
N VAL A 131 13.59 -6.72 -0.52
CA VAL A 131 14.23 -6.26 -1.77
C VAL A 131 15.74 -6.19 -1.62
N ILE A 132 16.25 -5.63 -0.52
CA ILE A 132 17.70 -5.40 -0.31
C ILE A 132 18.50 -6.71 -0.37
N HIS A 133 17.90 -7.82 0.05
CA HIS A 133 18.56 -9.12 0.10
C HIS A 133 18.45 -9.93 -1.20
N ASN A 134 17.77 -9.40 -2.22
CA ASN A 134 17.57 -10.08 -3.49
C ASN A 134 18.41 -9.43 -4.59
N ASN A 135 19.17 -10.23 -5.35
CA ASN A 135 19.84 -9.74 -6.55
C ASN A 135 18.79 -9.53 -7.66
N LEU A 136 18.36 -8.28 -7.83
CA LEU A 136 17.37 -7.89 -8.84
C LEU A 136 17.96 -7.67 -10.24
N GLN A 137 19.23 -8.01 -10.45
CA GLN A 137 19.85 -7.89 -11.76
C GLN A 137 19.17 -8.83 -12.75
N ARG A 138 18.45 -8.22 -13.69
CA ARG A 138 17.87 -8.88 -14.85
C ARG A 138 18.47 -8.23 -16.08
N ASP A 139 18.90 -9.05 -17.03
CA ASP A 139 19.22 -8.55 -18.36
C ASP A 139 17.91 -8.17 -19.08
N TRP A 140 17.50 -6.93 -18.86
CA TRP A 140 16.29 -6.37 -19.45
C TRP A 140 16.37 -6.31 -20.96
N LYS A 141 17.57 -6.16 -21.53
CA LYS A 141 17.75 -6.02 -22.98
C LYS A 141 17.46 -7.34 -23.69
N THR A 142 18.04 -8.45 -23.22
CA THR A 142 17.72 -9.77 -23.77
C THR A 142 16.28 -10.15 -23.49
N TRP A 143 15.79 -9.91 -22.27
CA TRP A 143 14.40 -10.21 -21.95
C TRP A 143 13.40 -9.46 -22.84
N LEU A 144 13.57 -8.15 -23.06
CA LEU A 144 12.71 -7.37 -23.95
C LEU A 144 12.77 -7.89 -25.39
N ARG A 145 13.97 -8.20 -25.89
CA ARG A 145 14.16 -8.75 -27.24
C ARG A 145 13.42 -10.08 -27.40
N ASP A 146 13.53 -10.96 -26.43
CA ASP A 146 12.97 -12.32 -26.47
C ASP A 146 11.44 -12.33 -26.27
N ASN A 147 10.88 -11.25 -25.71
CA ASN A 147 9.43 -11.10 -25.48
C ASN A 147 8.79 -9.99 -26.34
N ARG A 148 9.50 -9.45 -27.35
CA ARG A 148 9.04 -8.28 -28.11
C ARG A 148 7.65 -8.43 -28.73
N GLN A 149 7.38 -9.57 -29.36
CA GLN A 149 6.09 -9.81 -30.05
C GLN A 149 4.94 -9.89 -29.06
N GLU A 150 5.16 -10.58 -27.95
CA GLU A 150 4.21 -10.69 -26.84
C GLU A 150 3.90 -9.30 -26.25
N LEU A 151 4.94 -8.49 -26.02
CA LEU A 151 4.78 -7.13 -25.50
C LEU A 151 4.09 -6.20 -26.50
N SER A 152 4.34 -6.34 -27.81
CA SER A 152 3.63 -5.59 -28.84
C SER A 152 2.14 -5.92 -28.86
N TRP A 153 1.79 -7.21 -28.79
CA TRP A 153 0.38 -7.63 -28.72
C TRP A 153 -0.31 -7.16 -27.45
N LEU A 154 0.35 -7.32 -26.28
CA LEU A 154 -0.17 -6.81 -25.02
C LEU A 154 -0.35 -5.28 -25.07
N GLY A 155 0.62 -4.55 -25.63
CA GLY A 155 0.57 -3.11 -25.80
C GLY A 155 -0.61 -2.68 -26.68
N LEU A 156 -0.87 -3.39 -27.78
CA LEU A 156 -2.04 -3.14 -28.63
C LEU A 156 -3.35 -3.43 -27.88
N ILE A 157 -3.45 -4.56 -27.17
CA ILE A 157 -4.64 -4.90 -26.37
C ILE A 157 -4.89 -3.84 -25.29
N LEU A 158 -3.85 -3.38 -24.59
CA LEU A 158 -3.96 -2.32 -23.59
C LEU A 158 -4.40 -1.00 -24.22
N LEU A 159 -3.80 -0.59 -25.34
CA LEU A 159 -4.18 0.63 -26.05
C LEU A 159 -5.67 0.61 -26.45
N LEU A 160 -6.13 -0.50 -27.03
CA LEU A 160 -7.54 -0.66 -27.40
C LEU A 160 -8.44 -0.74 -26.17
N GLY A 161 -8.01 -1.43 -25.12
CA GLY A 161 -8.72 -1.51 -23.84
C GLY A 161 -8.89 -0.15 -23.16
N ILE A 162 -7.85 0.69 -23.19
CA ILE A 162 -7.87 2.09 -22.74
C ILE A 162 -8.85 2.89 -23.60
N ALA A 163 -8.75 2.80 -24.92
CA ALA A 163 -9.66 3.52 -25.82
C ALA A 163 -11.13 3.18 -25.51
N MET A 164 -11.47 1.90 -25.34
CA MET A 164 -12.83 1.46 -25.01
C MET A 164 -13.33 1.97 -23.65
N ARG A 165 -12.44 2.21 -22.68
CA ARG A 165 -12.80 2.64 -21.33
C ARG A 165 -12.85 4.16 -21.18
N PHE A 166 -11.95 4.88 -21.85
CA PHE A 166 -11.83 6.33 -21.70
C PHE A 166 -12.55 7.14 -22.78
N TYR A 167 -12.79 6.56 -23.97
CA TYR A 167 -13.49 7.28 -25.04
C TYR A 167 -14.87 7.73 -24.55
N LYS A 168 -15.11 9.06 -24.59
CA LYS A 168 -16.35 9.69 -24.12
C LYS A 168 -16.76 9.27 -22.69
N LEU A 169 -15.82 9.01 -21.78
CA LEU A 169 -16.12 8.57 -20.41
C LEU A 169 -17.08 9.51 -19.66
N GLY A 170 -16.95 10.83 -19.86
CA GLY A 170 -17.86 11.82 -19.28
C GLY A 170 -19.23 11.95 -19.97
N ALA A 171 -19.39 11.39 -21.16
CA ALA A 171 -20.63 11.49 -21.94
C ALA A 171 -21.39 10.16 -22.05
N LEU A 172 -20.70 9.03 -21.89
CA LEU A 172 -21.25 7.68 -21.99
C LEU A 172 -20.79 6.82 -20.80
N PRO A 173 -21.70 6.14 -20.08
CA PRO A 173 -23.17 6.20 -20.22
C PRO A 173 -23.75 7.60 -19.95
N ARG A 174 -24.84 7.97 -20.64
CA ARG A 174 -25.39 9.34 -20.55
C ARG A 174 -26.02 9.62 -19.18
N VAL A 175 -26.60 8.60 -18.57
CA VAL A 175 -27.29 8.71 -17.28
C VAL A 175 -26.28 8.41 -16.17
N ILE A 176 -26.25 9.26 -15.15
CA ILE A 176 -25.67 8.93 -13.84
C ILE A 176 -26.79 8.20 -13.09
N ASN A 177 -26.59 6.93 -12.77
CA ASN A 177 -27.59 6.18 -12.02
C ASN A 177 -27.58 6.57 -10.53
N GLY A 178 -28.57 6.10 -9.77
CA GLY A 178 -28.73 6.44 -8.35
C GLY A 178 -27.51 6.08 -7.50
N ASP A 179 -26.89 4.91 -7.73
CA ASP A 179 -25.72 4.47 -6.97
C ASP A 179 -24.49 5.30 -7.29
N GLU A 180 -24.27 5.65 -8.56
CA GLU A 180 -23.20 6.57 -8.96
C GLU A 180 -23.34 7.94 -8.27
N ALA A 181 -24.56 8.48 -8.25
CA ALA A 181 -24.85 9.75 -7.58
C ALA A 181 -24.60 9.66 -6.06
N ARG A 182 -25.07 8.59 -5.40
CA ARG A 182 -24.82 8.35 -3.97
C ARG A 182 -23.33 8.29 -3.68
N ILE A 183 -22.57 7.49 -4.44
CA ILE A 183 -21.11 7.37 -4.26
C ILE A 183 -20.42 8.73 -4.44
N GLY A 184 -20.81 9.51 -5.45
CA GLY A 184 -20.27 10.85 -5.66
C GLY A 184 -20.51 11.78 -4.47
N LEU A 185 -21.73 11.79 -3.91
CA LEU A 185 -22.08 12.59 -2.73
C LEU A 185 -21.30 12.15 -1.48
N PHE A 186 -21.22 10.84 -1.20
CA PHE A 186 -20.46 10.32 -0.07
C PHE A 186 -18.96 10.58 -0.23
N ALA A 187 -18.42 10.48 -1.45
CA ALA A 187 -17.04 10.83 -1.76
C ALA A 187 -16.77 12.31 -1.43
N GLN A 188 -17.63 13.23 -1.85
CA GLN A 188 -17.44 14.66 -1.53
C GLN A 188 -17.45 14.95 -0.02
N GLY A 189 -18.18 14.16 0.77
CA GLY A 189 -18.22 14.26 2.23
C GLY A 189 -17.02 13.64 2.98
N THR A 190 -16.03 13.05 2.30
CA THR A 190 -14.90 12.37 2.98
C THR A 190 -13.89 13.31 3.65
N THR A 191 -14.09 14.63 3.61
CA THR A 191 -13.22 15.59 4.31
C THR A 191 -13.59 15.75 5.78
N GLU A 192 -14.73 15.22 6.20
CA GLU A 192 -15.28 15.36 7.54
C GLU A 192 -15.98 14.09 8.02
N GLY A 193 -16.31 14.06 9.32
CA GLY A 193 -16.99 12.94 9.95
C GLY A 193 -16.22 11.62 9.85
N LEU A 194 -16.96 10.51 9.89
CA LEU A 194 -16.40 9.16 9.92
C LEU A 194 -15.54 8.84 8.68
N LEU A 195 -15.94 9.32 7.50
CA LEU A 195 -15.27 9.01 6.23
C LEU A 195 -14.00 9.85 5.98
N ALA A 196 -13.66 10.77 6.89
CA ALA A 196 -12.32 11.34 6.96
C ALA A 196 -11.27 10.29 7.33
N ASN A 197 -11.65 9.26 8.12
CA ASN A 197 -10.79 8.11 8.37
C ASN A 197 -10.70 7.24 7.10
N PRO A 198 -9.52 7.11 6.45
CA PRO A 198 -9.36 6.31 5.23
C PRO A 198 -9.63 4.82 5.41
N PHE A 199 -9.60 4.32 6.64
CA PHE A 199 -9.86 2.92 6.97
C PHE A 199 -11.31 2.65 7.39
N ALA A 200 -12.16 3.68 7.42
CA ALA A 200 -13.59 3.50 7.65
C ALA A 200 -14.28 2.86 6.43
N LEU A 201 -15.49 2.32 6.66
CA LEU A 201 -16.32 1.71 5.63
C LEU A 201 -17.68 2.41 5.56
N TRP A 202 -18.20 2.55 4.34
CA TRP A 202 -19.59 2.90 4.06
C TRP A 202 -20.18 1.87 3.10
N GLU A 203 -21.22 1.13 3.53
CA GLU A 203 -21.83 0.06 2.71
C GLU A 203 -20.80 -0.93 2.10
N ASN A 204 -19.79 -1.32 2.90
CA ASN A 204 -18.65 -2.16 2.49
C ASN A 204 -17.68 -1.53 1.48
N ILE A 205 -17.83 -0.24 1.18
CA ILE A 205 -16.91 0.56 0.37
C ILE A 205 -15.93 1.27 1.30
N GLY A 206 -14.64 1.10 1.04
CA GLY A 206 -13.60 1.75 1.83
C GLY A 206 -13.54 3.25 1.62
N ALA A 207 -13.40 4.00 2.71
CA ALA A 207 -13.26 5.44 2.69
C ALA A 207 -12.04 5.89 1.88
N LEU A 208 -10.94 5.12 1.88
CA LEU A 208 -9.79 5.39 1.02
C LEU A 208 -10.16 5.46 -0.47
N TYR A 209 -11.06 4.59 -0.93
CA TYR A 209 -11.56 4.64 -2.31
C TYR A 209 -12.44 5.87 -2.54
N LEU A 210 -13.34 6.18 -1.61
CA LEU A 210 -14.19 7.38 -1.68
C LEU A 210 -13.36 8.67 -1.67
N GLN A 211 -12.29 8.73 -0.88
CA GLN A 211 -11.35 9.85 -0.83
C GLN A 211 -10.60 10.00 -2.15
N ALA A 212 -10.23 8.90 -2.81
CA ALA A 212 -9.65 8.95 -4.14
C ALA A 212 -10.64 9.49 -5.19
N ILE A 213 -11.93 9.13 -5.09
CA ILE A 213 -12.98 9.71 -5.95
C ILE A 213 -13.11 11.20 -5.66
N ASN A 214 -13.13 11.60 -4.39
CA ASN A 214 -13.21 13.00 -3.99
C ASN A 214 -12.03 13.82 -4.53
N PHE A 215 -10.82 13.26 -4.47
CA PHE A 215 -9.62 13.87 -5.06
C PHE A 215 -9.79 14.09 -6.56
N ALA A 216 -10.32 13.12 -7.30
CA ALA A 216 -10.60 13.29 -8.72
C ALA A 216 -11.67 14.37 -8.97
N ILE A 217 -12.72 14.42 -8.16
CA ILE A 217 -13.80 15.43 -8.25
C ILE A 217 -13.26 16.83 -7.94
N SER A 218 -12.45 17.00 -6.90
CA SER A 218 -11.90 18.29 -6.49
C SER A 218 -10.88 18.82 -7.49
N TRP A 219 -10.06 17.93 -8.08
CA TRP A 219 -9.04 18.31 -9.05
C TRP A 219 -9.60 18.60 -10.45
N LEU A 220 -10.58 17.81 -10.92
CA LEU A 220 -11.11 17.89 -12.30
C LEU A 220 -12.48 18.57 -12.38
N GLY A 221 -13.08 18.92 -11.24
CA GLY A 221 -14.44 19.40 -11.14
C GLY A 221 -15.48 18.27 -11.05
N ALA A 222 -16.61 18.55 -10.41
CA ALA A 222 -17.73 17.61 -10.29
C ALA A 222 -18.37 17.34 -11.67
N SER A 223 -18.11 16.15 -12.22
CA SER A 223 -18.58 15.74 -13.54
C SER A 223 -18.70 14.21 -13.63
N PRO A 224 -19.46 13.66 -14.60
CA PRO A 224 -19.47 12.22 -14.83
C PRO A 224 -18.07 11.67 -15.16
N PHE A 225 -17.21 12.49 -15.77
CA PHE A 225 -15.83 12.10 -16.09
C PHE A 225 -15.00 11.85 -14.83
N SER A 226 -14.98 12.82 -13.89
CA SER A 226 -14.19 12.70 -12.67
C SER A 226 -14.68 11.56 -11.78
N LEU A 227 -16.00 11.37 -11.72
CA LEU A 227 -16.64 10.27 -10.99
C LEU A 227 -16.25 8.88 -11.53
N ARG A 228 -16.14 8.72 -12.85
CA ARG A 228 -15.89 7.42 -13.51
C ARG A 228 -14.42 7.17 -13.82
N LEU A 229 -13.54 8.12 -13.50
CA LEU A 229 -12.11 8.04 -13.80
C LEU A 229 -11.46 6.82 -13.13
N LEU A 230 -11.71 6.61 -11.83
CA LEU A 230 -11.10 5.52 -11.08
C LEU A 230 -11.58 4.12 -11.53
N PRO A 231 -12.87 3.88 -11.80
CA PRO A 231 -13.33 2.65 -12.46
C PRO A 231 -12.67 2.40 -13.82
N ALA A 232 -12.44 3.44 -14.64
CA ALA A 232 -11.81 3.28 -15.96
C ALA A 232 -10.33 2.90 -15.85
N ILE A 233 -9.62 3.49 -14.88
CA ILE A 233 -8.25 3.11 -14.53
C ILE A 233 -8.22 1.66 -14.03
N ALA A 234 -9.09 1.32 -13.08
CA ALA A 234 -9.21 -0.03 -12.53
C ALA A 234 -9.45 -1.07 -13.62
N GLY A 235 -10.38 -0.78 -14.53
CA GLY A 235 -10.69 -1.69 -15.63
C GLY A 235 -9.54 -1.85 -16.63
N THR A 236 -8.64 -0.87 -16.73
CA THR A 236 -7.42 -0.94 -17.55
C THR A 236 -6.34 -1.76 -16.84
N LEU A 237 -6.13 -1.51 -15.55
CA LEU A 237 -5.22 -2.29 -14.72
C LEU A 237 -5.61 -3.77 -14.69
N ALA A 238 -6.91 -4.08 -14.73
CA ALA A 238 -7.42 -5.44 -14.77
C ALA A 238 -6.90 -6.22 -15.98
N ILE A 239 -6.80 -5.58 -17.17
CA ILE A 239 -6.23 -6.20 -18.36
C ILE A 239 -4.79 -6.64 -18.09
N LEU A 240 -3.99 -5.76 -17.47
CA LEU A 240 -2.58 -6.04 -17.17
C LEU A 240 -2.43 -7.09 -16.07
N SER A 241 -3.14 -6.98 -14.96
CA SER A 241 -2.99 -7.93 -13.85
C SER A 241 -3.56 -9.31 -14.18
N THR A 242 -4.70 -9.38 -14.89
CA THR A 242 -5.21 -10.65 -15.42
C THR A 242 -4.24 -11.26 -16.43
N TYR A 243 -3.60 -10.45 -17.28
CA TYR A 243 -2.53 -10.94 -18.16
C TYR A 243 -1.38 -11.55 -17.37
N LEU A 244 -0.85 -10.82 -16.37
CA LEU A 244 0.27 -11.28 -15.55
C LEU A 244 -0.04 -12.59 -14.83
N PHE A 245 -1.22 -12.67 -14.21
CA PHE A 245 -1.70 -13.89 -13.56
C PHE A 245 -1.86 -15.03 -14.55
N SER A 246 -2.60 -14.83 -15.64
CA SER A 246 -2.85 -15.87 -16.65
C SER A 246 -1.54 -16.38 -17.27
N ARG A 247 -0.56 -15.50 -17.46
CA ARG A 247 0.77 -15.86 -17.99
C ARG A 247 1.53 -16.75 -17.03
N GLN A 248 1.37 -16.52 -15.73
CA GLN A 248 2.01 -17.30 -14.67
C GLN A 248 1.43 -18.72 -14.61
N VAL A 249 0.10 -18.90 -14.75
CA VAL A 249 -0.55 -20.21 -14.61
C VAL A 249 -0.75 -20.99 -15.91
N ALA A 250 -0.93 -20.31 -17.05
CA ALA A 250 -1.32 -20.93 -18.32
C ALA A 250 -0.43 -20.53 -19.51
N GLY A 251 0.64 -19.76 -19.26
CA GLY A 251 1.59 -19.35 -20.28
C GLY A 251 1.11 -18.21 -21.19
N LYS A 252 1.98 -17.83 -22.14
CA LYS A 252 1.87 -16.59 -22.92
C LYS A 252 0.61 -16.51 -23.80
N ARG A 253 0.29 -17.60 -24.50
CA ARG A 253 -0.83 -17.63 -25.46
C ARG A 253 -2.17 -17.47 -24.74
N ALA A 254 -2.39 -18.25 -23.69
CA ALA A 254 -3.58 -18.14 -22.85
C ALA A 254 -3.70 -16.73 -22.25
N ALA A 255 -2.60 -16.16 -21.76
CA ALA A 255 -2.60 -14.81 -21.20
C ALA A 255 -3.04 -13.72 -22.20
N LEU A 256 -2.53 -13.76 -23.44
CA LEU A 256 -2.94 -12.82 -24.49
C LEU A 256 -4.41 -12.99 -24.86
N ILE A 257 -4.90 -14.23 -24.94
CA ILE A 257 -6.33 -14.51 -25.20
C ILE A 257 -7.18 -13.97 -24.05
N THR A 258 -6.85 -14.24 -22.78
CA THR A 258 -7.59 -13.74 -21.63
C THR A 258 -7.57 -12.22 -21.56
N ALA A 259 -6.42 -11.58 -21.81
CA ALA A 259 -6.31 -10.12 -21.85
C ALA A 259 -7.18 -9.52 -22.96
N MET A 260 -7.20 -10.13 -24.15
CA MET A 260 -8.05 -9.72 -25.26
C MET A 260 -9.54 -9.86 -24.91
N LEU A 261 -9.95 -11.01 -24.38
CA LEU A 261 -11.33 -11.25 -23.95
C LEU A 261 -11.78 -10.24 -22.89
N LEU A 262 -10.94 -9.91 -21.90
CA LEU A 262 -11.26 -8.92 -20.88
C LEU A 262 -11.26 -7.49 -21.42
N ALA A 263 -10.35 -7.16 -22.34
CA ALA A 263 -10.27 -5.84 -22.96
C ALA A 263 -11.56 -5.49 -23.72
N PHE A 264 -12.14 -6.48 -24.42
CA PHE A 264 -13.35 -6.35 -25.24
C PHE A 264 -14.63 -6.90 -24.61
N SER A 265 -14.58 -7.39 -23.37
CA SER A 265 -15.76 -7.87 -22.64
C SER A 265 -16.73 -6.71 -22.42
N HIS A 266 -17.92 -6.82 -23.01
CA HIS A 266 -18.98 -5.81 -22.88
C HIS A 266 -19.30 -5.52 -21.41
N THR A 267 -19.48 -6.57 -20.60
CA THR A 267 -19.78 -6.47 -19.18
C THR A 267 -18.67 -5.77 -18.40
N HIS A 268 -17.41 -6.13 -18.66
CA HIS A 268 -16.29 -5.50 -17.96
C HIS A 268 -16.08 -4.04 -18.38
N ILE A 269 -16.24 -3.74 -19.67
CA ILE A 269 -16.23 -2.35 -20.17
C ILE A 269 -17.34 -1.54 -19.47
N HIS A 270 -18.56 -2.07 -19.40
CA HIS A 270 -19.67 -1.41 -18.72
C HIS A 270 -19.31 -1.05 -17.28
N PHE A 271 -18.87 -2.01 -16.46
CA PHE A 271 -18.54 -1.76 -15.05
C PHE A 271 -17.28 -0.92 -14.84
N SER A 272 -16.35 -0.90 -15.78
CA SER A 272 -15.22 0.05 -15.77
C SER A 272 -15.59 1.48 -16.18
N ARG A 273 -16.85 1.70 -16.59
CA ARG A 273 -17.37 3.01 -17.01
C ARG A 273 -18.53 3.49 -16.13
N THR A 274 -18.75 2.86 -15.00
CA THR A 274 -19.68 3.29 -13.95
C THR A 274 -18.98 3.19 -12.61
N VAL A 275 -19.26 4.14 -11.70
CA VAL A 275 -18.75 4.06 -10.32
C VAL A 275 -19.69 3.30 -9.40
N ALA A 276 -20.89 2.91 -9.86
CA ALA A 276 -21.97 2.33 -9.04
C ALA A 276 -21.55 1.12 -8.19
N VAL A 277 -20.40 0.51 -8.50
CA VAL A 277 -19.92 -0.71 -7.88
C VAL A 277 -18.40 -0.67 -7.67
N SER A 278 -17.99 -0.78 -6.40
CA SER A 278 -16.56 -0.76 -6.04
C SER A 278 -15.83 -2.07 -6.39
N TYR A 279 -16.55 -3.15 -6.69
CA TYR A 279 -15.94 -4.44 -7.05
C TYR A 279 -15.11 -4.41 -8.34
N ILE A 280 -15.25 -3.37 -9.19
CA ILE A 280 -14.35 -3.18 -10.33
C ILE A 280 -12.89 -3.09 -9.90
N GLN A 281 -12.62 -2.57 -8.69
CA GLN A 281 -11.26 -2.53 -8.13
C GLN A 281 -10.73 -3.94 -7.83
N GLY A 282 -11.60 -4.86 -7.40
CA GLY A 282 -11.25 -6.26 -7.20
C GLY A 282 -10.81 -6.95 -8.51
N THR A 283 -11.33 -6.53 -9.67
CA THR A 283 -10.96 -7.15 -10.96
C THR A 283 -9.49 -6.95 -11.33
N TRP A 284 -8.81 -5.96 -10.77
CA TRP A 284 -7.36 -5.78 -10.98
C TRP A 284 -6.52 -6.16 -9.76
N LEU A 285 -7.01 -5.91 -8.54
CA LEU A 285 -6.32 -6.23 -7.29
C LEU A 285 -6.17 -7.75 -7.12
N ILE A 286 -7.26 -8.50 -7.26
CA ILE A 286 -7.27 -9.96 -7.03
C ILE A 286 -6.27 -10.69 -7.94
N PRO A 287 -6.30 -10.55 -9.28
CA PRO A 287 -5.31 -11.23 -10.12
C PRO A 287 -3.88 -10.73 -9.87
N LEU A 288 -3.68 -9.46 -9.48
CA LEU A 288 -2.35 -8.95 -9.15
C LEU A 288 -1.81 -9.60 -7.87
N GLU A 289 -2.62 -9.67 -6.81
CA GLU A 289 -2.32 -10.33 -5.54
C GLU A 289 -1.96 -11.81 -5.76
N LEU A 290 -2.80 -12.52 -6.52
CA LEU A 290 -2.55 -13.93 -6.86
C LEU A 290 -1.28 -14.12 -7.70
N TYR A 291 -1.04 -13.24 -8.68
CA TYR A 291 0.19 -13.26 -9.46
C TYR A 291 1.43 -13.05 -8.57
N LEU A 292 1.38 -12.07 -7.67
CA LEU A 292 2.50 -11.74 -6.78
C LEU A 292 2.77 -12.89 -5.80
N LEU A 293 1.73 -13.48 -5.22
CA LEU A 293 1.87 -14.63 -4.33
C LEU A 293 2.43 -15.86 -5.06
N LEU A 294 1.77 -16.32 -6.13
CA LEU A 294 2.19 -17.52 -6.85
C LEU A 294 3.59 -17.37 -7.43
N SER A 295 3.87 -16.23 -8.06
CA SER A 295 5.20 -15.99 -8.61
C SER A 295 6.25 -15.78 -7.53
N GLY A 296 5.86 -15.34 -6.33
CA GLY A 296 6.71 -15.30 -5.14
C GLY A 296 7.06 -16.70 -4.64
N LEU A 297 6.07 -17.59 -4.52
CA LEU A 297 6.28 -18.97 -4.07
C LEU A 297 7.10 -19.79 -5.06
N GLU A 298 6.70 -19.82 -6.34
CA GLU A 298 7.38 -20.63 -7.36
C GLU A 298 8.84 -20.20 -7.57
N LYS A 299 9.10 -18.89 -7.58
CA LYS A 299 10.45 -18.34 -7.84
C LYS A 299 11.24 -18.14 -6.55
N ARG A 300 10.74 -18.60 -5.39
CA ARG A 300 11.31 -18.38 -4.05
C ARG A 300 11.68 -16.91 -3.82
N SER A 301 10.81 -16.01 -4.24
CA SER A 301 11.00 -14.56 -4.27
C SER A 301 10.16 -13.91 -3.17
N SER A 302 10.77 -13.75 -2.00
CA SER A 302 10.12 -13.19 -0.80
C SER A 302 9.57 -11.78 -0.99
N TRP A 303 10.26 -10.92 -1.76
CA TRP A 303 9.78 -9.56 -2.01
C TRP A 303 8.46 -9.52 -2.79
N ARG A 304 8.22 -10.47 -3.69
CA ARG A 304 6.95 -10.56 -4.44
C ARG A 304 5.82 -10.96 -3.52
N ALA A 305 6.05 -11.94 -2.65
CA ALA A 305 5.07 -12.34 -1.64
C ALA A 305 4.77 -11.19 -0.68
N ALA A 306 5.79 -10.47 -0.21
CA ALA A 306 5.64 -9.29 0.63
C ALA A 306 4.82 -8.19 -0.07
N LEU A 307 5.13 -7.90 -1.33
CA LEU A 307 4.36 -6.94 -2.13
C LEU A 307 2.91 -7.38 -2.34
N GLY A 308 2.66 -8.68 -2.54
CA GLY A 308 1.32 -9.25 -2.58
C GLY A 308 0.52 -9.00 -1.30
N GLY A 309 1.16 -9.15 -0.13
CA GLY A 309 0.55 -8.82 1.16
C GLY A 309 0.22 -7.33 1.31
N VAL A 310 1.09 -6.43 0.81
CA VAL A 310 0.81 -4.99 0.81
C VAL A 310 -0.38 -4.64 -0.10
N PHE A 311 -0.48 -5.24 -1.28
CA PHE A 311 -1.65 -5.05 -2.16
C PHE A 311 -2.93 -5.57 -1.51
N LEU A 312 -2.89 -6.72 -0.83
CA LEU A 312 -4.03 -7.24 -0.08
C LEU A 312 -4.45 -6.29 1.05
N ALA A 313 -3.49 -5.71 1.79
CA ALA A 313 -3.79 -4.70 2.80
C ALA A 313 -4.42 -3.44 2.19
N PHE A 314 -3.94 -2.99 1.04
CA PHE A 314 -4.56 -1.90 0.29
C PHE A 314 -5.99 -2.25 -0.15
N HIS A 315 -6.20 -3.47 -0.66
CA HIS A 315 -7.52 -3.97 -1.09
C HIS A 315 -8.54 -4.00 0.06
N MET A 316 -8.11 -4.34 1.29
CA MET A 316 -8.96 -4.27 2.49
C MET A 316 -9.52 -2.85 2.74
N SER A 317 -8.78 -1.82 2.32
CA SER A 317 -9.20 -0.42 2.41
C SER A 317 -10.02 0.06 1.19
N ILE A 318 -10.31 -0.82 0.23
CA ILE A 318 -11.08 -0.48 -0.98
C ILE A 318 -12.44 -1.16 -0.97
N TYR A 319 -12.47 -2.49 -0.80
CA TYR A 319 -13.71 -3.26 -0.89
C TYR A 319 -13.63 -4.60 -0.15
N ILE A 320 -14.77 -5.09 0.33
CA ILE A 320 -14.89 -6.30 1.15
C ILE A 320 -14.40 -7.59 0.45
N SER A 321 -14.29 -7.60 -0.88
CA SER A 321 -13.73 -8.76 -1.62
C SER A 321 -12.33 -9.16 -1.15
N ALA A 322 -11.56 -8.23 -0.56
CA ALA A 322 -10.27 -8.52 0.04
C ALA A 322 -10.35 -9.60 1.15
N GLN A 323 -11.43 -9.62 1.93
CA GLN A 323 -11.64 -10.61 3.00
C GLN A 323 -11.80 -12.02 2.44
N ILE A 324 -12.51 -12.15 1.31
CA ILE A 324 -12.68 -13.43 0.60
C ILE A 324 -11.31 -13.91 0.10
N ILE A 325 -10.52 -13.02 -0.51
CA ILE A 325 -9.18 -13.39 -0.97
C ILE A 325 -8.28 -13.78 0.19
N ALA A 326 -8.25 -13.01 1.28
CA ALA A 326 -7.46 -13.35 2.46
C ALA A 326 -7.82 -14.76 2.99
N GLY A 327 -9.12 -15.09 3.04
CA GLY A 327 -9.59 -16.43 3.42
C GLY A 327 -9.10 -17.52 2.45
N ILE A 328 -9.20 -17.30 1.14
CA ILE A 328 -8.70 -18.25 0.12
C ILE A 328 -7.19 -18.44 0.24
N LEU A 329 -6.43 -17.35 0.42
CA LEU A 329 -4.98 -17.40 0.56
C LEU A 329 -4.55 -18.12 1.84
N LEU A 330 -5.28 -17.92 2.93
CA LEU A 330 -5.04 -18.64 4.19
C LEU A 330 -5.28 -20.14 4.02
N VAL A 331 -6.41 -20.54 3.42
CA VAL A 331 -6.72 -21.95 3.14
C VAL A 331 -5.64 -22.55 2.23
N TYR A 332 -5.25 -21.85 1.17
CA TYR A 332 -4.18 -22.28 0.28
C TYR A 332 -2.86 -22.50 1.05
N ALA A 333 -2.47 -21.55 1.91
CA ALA A 333 -1.26 -21.66 2.72
C ALA A 333 -1.31 -22.85 3.69
N LEU A 334 -2.47 -23.15 4.26
CA LEU A 334 -2.66 -24.30 5.16
C LEU A 334 -2.63 -25.65 4.43
N VAL A 335 -3.10 -25.70 3.17
CA VAL A 335 -3.10 -26.93 2.37
C VAL A 335 -1.75 -27.19 1.69
N ALA A 336 -1.02 -26.12 1.35
CA ALA A 336 0.27 -26.20 0.65
C ALA A 336 1.48 -26.35 1.59
N ALA A 337 1.31 -26.16 2.91
CA ALA A 337 2.34 -26.34 3.93
C ALA A 337 2.52 -27.82 4.32
#